data_AF-A0A1I7XC92-F1
#
_entry.id   AF-A0A1I7XC92-F1
#
_cell.length_a   1.000
_cell.length_b   1.000
_cell.length_c   1.000
_cell.angle_alpha   90.00
_cell.angle_beta   90.00
_cell.angle_gamma   90.00
#
_symmetry.space_group_name_H-M   'P 1'
#
loop_
_entity.id
_entity.type
_entity.pdbx_description
1 polymer ?
#
loop_
_entity_poly.entity_id
_entity_poly.type
_entity_poly.pdbx_seq_one_letter_code
_entity_poly.pdbx_strand_id
1 'polypeptide(L)'
;MPSVDQFRKPKMACGSLLDDIEKGKILPFPDVGLNRTKIAREIGRSRNVVANFLIAPDEYGSKKSGRRSSKVRNGEKRITIMKSNTTASVDEVRSIYCSTRNNGL
;
A
#
# COMPACT_ATOMS: atom_id res chain seq x y z
N MET A 1 -33.46 8.38 21.72
CA MET A 1 -32.75 7.23 21.08
C MET A 1 -31.39 7.73 20.61
N PRO A 2 -30.26 7.13 21.01
CA PRO A 2 -28.97 7.57 20.49
C PRO A 2 -28.77 6.99 19.08
N SER A 3 -28.50 7.88 18.12
CA SER A 3 -28.06 7.54 16.77
C SER A 3 -26.73 6.82 16.87
N VAL A 4 -26.72 5.51 16.64
CA VAL A 4 -25.50 4.73 16.51
C VAL A 4 -24.86 5.07 15.17
N ASP A 5 -23.91 6.01 15.19
CA ASP A 5 -22.94 6.18 14.11
C ASP A 5 -22.10 4.90 14.03
N GLN A 6 -22.59 3.94 13.24
CA GLN A 6 -21.86 2.75 12.90
C GLN A 6 -20.70 3.18 12.02
N PHE A 7 -19.52 3.30 12.62
CA PHE A 7 -18.24 3.40 11.92
C PHE A 7 -18.20 2.34 10.81
N ARG A 8 -18.52 2.74 9.57
CA ARG A 8 -18.41 1.86 8.40
C ARG A 8 -16.94 1.54 8.27
N LYS A 9 -16.56 0.31 8.60
CA LYS A 9 -15.20 -0.19 8.39
C LYS A 9 -14.82 0.10 6.92
N PRO A 10 -13.61 0.59 6.64
CA PRO A 10 -13.18 0.82 5.26
C PRO A 10 -13.36 -0.46 4.45
N LYS A 11 -14.15 -0.40 3.39
CA LYS A 11 -14.29 -1.51 2.44
C LYS A 11 -12.93 -1.67 1.77
N MET A 12 -12.20 -2.72 2.13
CA MET A 12 -10.98 -3.06 1.40
C MET A 12 -11.36 -3.34 -0.05
N ALA A 13 -10.56 -2.87 -0.99
CA ALA A 13 -10.74 -3.23 -2.39
C ALA A 13 -10.49 -4.74 -2.52
N CYS A 14 -11.54 -5.52 -2.76
CA CYS A 14 -11.44 -6.94 -3.07
C CYS A 14 -11.24 -7.09 -4.58
N GLY A 15 -10.09 -7.63 -4.97
CA GLY A 15 -9.81 -7.98 -6.37
C GLY A 15 -8.33 -7.84 -6.72
N SER A 16 -7.86 -8.71 -7.61
CA SER A 16 -6.57 -8.55 -8.28
C SER A 16 -6.60 -7.35 -9.23
N LEU A 17 -5.42 -6.82 -9.57
CA LEU A 17 -5.28 -5.83 -10.64
C LEU A 17 -5.75 -6.41 -11.99
N LEU A 18 -5.99 -5.51 -12.94
CA LEU A 18 -6.27 -5.90 -14.33
C LEU A 18 -4.99 -6.47 -14.94
N ASP A 19 -5.12 -7.62 -15.58
CA ASP A 19 -4.06 -8.23 -16.38
C ASP A 19 -3.90 -7.49 -17.71
N ASP A 20 -2.75 -7.64 -18.36
CA ASP A 20 -2.46 -6.90 -19.61
C ASP A 20 -3.40 -7.32 -20.75
N ILE A 21 -3.83 -8.57 -20.77
CA ILE A 21 -4.86 -9.07 -21.69
C ILE A 21 -6.20 -8.36 -21.43
N GLU A 22 -6.59 -8.19 -20.16
CA GLU A 22 -7.82 -7.51 -19.79
C GLU A 22 -7.74 -6.01 -20.15
N LYS A 23 -6.60 -5.36 -19.90
CA LYS A 23 -6.36 -3.97 -20.29
C LYS A 23 -6.46 -3.79 -21.81
N GLY A 24 -5.86 -4.70 -22.58
CA GLY A 24 -5.93 -4.70 -24.04
C GLY A 24 -7.35 -4.84 -24.56
N LYS A 25 -8.21 -5.60 -23.87
CA LYS A 25 -9.65 -5.65 -24.18
C LYS A 25 -10.36 -4.35 -23.83
N ILE A 26 -9.93 -3.61 -22.79
CA ILE A 26 -10.60 -2.39 -22.32
C ILE A 26 -10.23 -1.14 -23.14
N LEU A 27 -8.99 -1.05 -23.59
CA LEU A 27 -8.45 0.14 -24.27
C LEU A 27 -9.23 0.61 -25.51
N PRO A 28 -9.78 -0.27 -26.38
CA PRO A 28 -10.51 0.17 -27.58
C PRO A 28 -11.90 0.74 -27.30
N PHE A 29 -12.44 0.60 -26.09
CA PHE A 29 -13.83 0.97 -25.81
C PHE A 29 -14.21 2.44 -25.85
N PRO A 30 -13.32 3.43 -25.58
CA PRO A 30 -13.63 4.84 -25.80
C PRO A 30 -14.09 5.10 -27.24
N ASP A 31 -13.50 4.40 -28.21
CA ASP A 31 -13.77 4.60 -29.64
C ASP A 31 -15.05 3.88 -30.09
N VAL A 32 -15.41 2.77 -29.45
CA VAL A 32 -16.54 1.91 -29.83
C VAL A 32 -17.86 2.33 -29.16
N GLY A 33 -17.85 3.31 -28.25
CA GLY A 33 -19.06 3.85 -27.61
C GLY A 33 -19.81 2.83 -26.73
N LEU A 34 -19.14 1.76 -26.30
CA LEU A 34 -19.74 0.68 -25.52
C LEU A 34 -19.95 1.08 -24.06
N ASN A 35 -21.08 0.67 -23.48
CA ASN A 35 -21.39 0.93 -22.07
C ASN A 35 -20.43 0.16 -21.14
N ARG A 36 -19.86 0.85 -20.15
CA ARG A 36 -18.97 0.31 -19.10
C ARG A 36 -19.53 -0.97 -18.45
N THR A 37 -20.84 -1.07 -18.28
CA THR A 37 -21.49 -2.26 -17.71
C THR A 37 -21.38 -3.49 -18.62
N LYS A 38 -21.49 -3.31 -19.95
CA LYS A 38 -21.33 -4.40 -20.92
C LYS A 38 -19.89 -4.90 -20.93
N ILE A 39 -18.95 -3.97 -20.95
CA ILE A 39 -17.50 -4.24 -20.89
C ILE A 39 -17.15 -5.05 -19.64
N ALA A 40 -17.64 -4.60 -18.49
CA ALA A 40 -17.44 -5.27 -17.21
C ALA A 40 -17.98 -6.72 -17.23
N ARG A 41 -19.15 -6.94 -17.84
CA ARG A 41 -19.74 -8.28 -18.00
C ARG A 41 -18.93 -9.17 -18.92
N GLU A 42 -18.42 -8.63 -20.03
CA GLU A 42 -17.61 -9.36 -21.01
C GLU A 42 -16.29 -9.87 -20.40
N ILE A 43 -15.65 -9.03 -19.58
CA ILE A 43 -14.34 -9.34 -18.98
C ILE A 43 -14.51 -10.07 -17.62
N GLY A 44 -15.73 -10.12 -17.08
CA GLY A 44 -15.98 -10.69 -15.75
C GLY A 44 -15.44 -9.84 -14.59
N ARG A 45 -15.29 -8.54 -14.79
CA ARG A 45 -14.76 -7.58 -13.79
C ARG A 45 -15.85 -6.64 -13.30
N SER A 46 -15.57 -5.91 -12.22
CA SER A 46 -16.53 -4.93 -11.71
C SER A 46 -16.58 -3.68 -12.60
N ARG A 47 -17.77 -3.07 -12.72
CA ARG A 47 -17.94 -1.79 -13.42
C ARG A 47 -17.02 -0.70 -12.89
N ASN A 48 -16.74 -0.70 -11.58
CA ASN A 48 -15.91 0.31 -10.94
C ASN A 48 -14.43 0.18 -11.34
N VAL A 49 -13.94 -1.06 -11.49
CA VAL A 49 -12.57 -1.32 -11.99
C VAL A 49 -12.41 -0.82 -13.42
N VAL A 50 -13.37 -1.12 -14.30
CA VAL A 50 -13.36 -0.64 -15.70
C VAL A 50 -13.40 0.89 -15.74
N ALA A 51 -14.27 1.52 -14.94
CA ALA A 51 -14.35 2.98 -14.88
C ALA A 51 -13.04 3.62 -14.41
N ASN A 52 -12.43 3.10 -13.33
CA ASN A 52 -11.16 3.61 -12.83
C ASN A 52 -10.02 3.46 -13.83
N PHE A 53 -9.96 2.33 -14.55
CA PHE A 53 -8.96 2.11 -15.60
C PHE A 53 -9.14 3.10 -16.76
N LEU A 54 -10.37 3.31 -17.24
CA LEU A 54 -10.64 4.24 -18.35
C LEU A 54 -10.36 5.71 -18.00
N ILE A 55 -10.39 6.10 -16.73
CA ILE A 55 -10.07 7.47 -16.30
C ILE A 55 -8.58 7.75 -16.44
N ALA A 56 -7.73 6.79 -16.07
CA ALA A 56 -6.28 6.94 -16.08
C ALA A 56 -5.63 5.57 -16.40
N PRO A 57 -5.60 5.17 -17.68
CA PRO A 57 -5.08 3.85 -18.06
C PRO A 57 -3.59 3.71 -17.74
N ASP A 58 -2.81 4.78 -17.95
CA ASP A 58 -1.36 4.80 -17.71
C ASP A 58 -0.99 4.79 -16.22
N GLU A 59 -1.84 5.37 -15.37
CA GLU A 59 -1.62 5.41 -13.92
C GLU A 59 -2.27 4.23 -13.17
N TYR A 60 -2.98 3.35 -13.88
CA TYR A 60 -3.73 2.28 -13.23
C TYR A 60 -2.80 1.28 -12.55
N GLY A 61 -2.97 1.12 -11.24
CA GLY A 61 -2.14 0.20 -10.43
C GLY A 61 -0.72 0.70 -10.14
N SER A 62 -0.33 1.89 -10.61
CA SER A 62 1.01 2.47 -10.35
C SER A 62 1.14 3.06 -8.95
N LYS A 63 0.02 3.36 -8.29
CA LYS A 63 -0.02 3.91 -6.93
C LYS A 63 0.54 2.91 -5.93
N LYS A 64 1.77 3.16 -5.47
CA LYS A 64 2.40 2.42 -4.39
C LYS A 64 1.60 2.61 -3.11
N SER A 65 1.28 1.51 -2.42
CA SER A 65 0.74 1.60 -1.07
C SER A 65 1.82 2.12 -0.13
N GLY A 66 1.46 3.07 0.73
CA GLY A 66 2.34 3.46 1.83
C GLY A 66 2.59 2.24 2.70
N ARG A 67 3.87 1.84 2.85
CA ARG A 67 4.20 0.77 3.78
C ARG A 67 3.95 1.30 5.20
N ARG A 68 3.22 0.54 6.01
CA ARG A 68 3.11 0.84 7.44
C ARG A 68 4.52 0.89 8.02
N SER A 69 4.89 2.01 8.62
CA SER A 69 6.19 2.14 9.29
C SER A 69 6.31 1.00 10.32
N SER A 70 7.38 0.21 10.23
CA SER A 70 7.71 -0.75 11.27
C SER A 70 7.84 -0.02 12.60
N LYS A 71 7.35 -0.61 13.70
CA LYS A 71 7.55 -0.06 15.06
C LYS A 71 9.03 0.21 15.38
N VAL A 72 9.93 -0.44 14.65
CA VAL A 72 11.37 -0.23 14.76
C VAL A 72 11.74 1.18 14.29
N ARG A 73 11.94 2.08 15.26
CA ARG A 73 12.43 3.45 15.01
C ARG A 73 13.86 3.34 14.46
N ASN A 74 14.30 4.29 13.62
CA ASN A 74 15.66 4.24 13.04
C ASN A 74 16.78 4.03 14.08
N GLY A 75 16.61 4.52 15.31
CA GLY A 75 17.57 4.29 16.41
C GLY A 75 17.64 2.84 16.89
N GLU A 76 16.54 2.09 16.85
CA GLU A 76 16.52 0.68 17.28
C GLU A 76 17.24 -0.21 16.28
N LYS A 77 17.16 0.10 14.98
CA LYS A 77 17.99 -0.57 13.95
C LYS A 77 19.48 -0.38 14.23
N ARG A 78 19.91 0.83 14.64
CA ARG A 78 21.31 1.11 15.00
C ARG A 78 21.75 0.34 16.25
N ILE A 79 20.87 0.20 17.25
CA ILE A 79 21.12 -0.61 18.45
C ILE A 79 21.29 -2.09 18.08
N THR A 80 20.46 -2.63 17.17
CA THR A 80 20.61 -4.01 16.68
C THR A 80 21.96 -4.21 15.98
N ILE A 81 22.39 -3.28 15.12
CA ILE A 81 23.70 -3.34 14.45
C ILE A 81 24.84 -3.33 15.47
N MET A 82 24.79 -2.45 16.48
CA MET A 82 25.82 -2.41 17.52
C MET A 82 25.87 -3.70 18.35
N LYS A 83 24.72 -4.30 18.65
CA LYS A 83 24.65 -5.59 19.34
C LYS A 83 25.21 -6.73 18.49
N SER A 84 25.03 -6.73 17.18
CA SER A 84 25.63 -7.76 16.32
C SER A 84 27.16 -7.74 16.35
N ASN A 85 27.76 -6.57 16.62
CA ASN A 85 29.21 -6.39 16.69
C ASN A 85 29.78 -6.55 18.11
N THR A 86 28.93 -6.76 19.11
CA THR A 86 29.33 -6.73 20.53
C THR A 86 28.65 -7.87 21.29
N THR A 87 29.36 -8.60 22.14
CA THR A 87 28.75 -9.63 23.02
C THR A 87 27.96 -9.04 24.20
N ALA A 88 27.83 -7.70 24.26
CA ALA A 88 27.16 -6.96 25.30
C ALA A 88 25.65 -7.23 25.37
N SER A 89 25.09 -7.04 26.56
CA SER A 89 23.65 -7.16 26.79
C SER A 89 22.87 -6.06 26.06
N VAL A 90 21.57 -6.27 25.82
CA VAL A 90 20.73 -5.29 25.10
C VAL A 90 20.69 -3.94 25.83
N ASP A 91 20.64 -3.96 27.15
CA ASP A 91 20.57 -2.75 27.98
C ASP A 91 21.88 -1.97 27.95
N GLU A 92 23.01 -2.68 27.94
CA GLU A 92 24.34 -2.10 27.81
C GLU A 92 24.53 -1.42 26.45
N VAL A 93 24.14 -2.09 25.36
CA VAL A 93 24.17 -1.50 24.00
C VAL A 93 23.25 -0.28 23.92
N ARG A 94 22.07 -0.32 24.56
CA ARG A 94 21.15 0.83 24.62
C ARG A 94 21.76 2.00 25.40
N SER A 95 22.45 1.73 26.50
CA SER A 95 23.18 2.74 27.29
C SER A 95 24.29 3.41 26.47
N ILE A 96 25.14 2.62 25.82
CA ILE A 96 26.22 3.12 24.94
C ILE A 96 25.67 3.99 23.81
N TYR A 97 24.58 3.55 23.16
CA TYR A 97 23.93 4.32 22.11
C TYR A 97 23.36 5.65 22.62
N CYS A 98 22.71 5.66 23.80
CA CYS A 98 22.19 6.89 24.39
C CYS A 98 23.31 7.88 24.74
N SER A 99 24.42 7.38 25.30
CA SER A 99 25.59 8.20 25.62
C SER A 99 26.24 8.78 24.37
N THR A 100 26.45 7.99 23.32
CA THR A 100 27.04 8.47 22.05
C THR A 100 26.15 9.47 21.32
N ARG A 101 24.82 9.28 21.33
CA ARG A 101 23.87 10.21 20.72
C ARG A 101 23.82 11.58 21.40
N ASN A 102 24.02 11.64 22.72
CA ASN A 102 23.97 12.90 23.48
C ASN A 102 25.28 13.69 23.42
N ASN A 103 26.41 13.04 23.09
CA ASN A 103 27.74 13.67 23.03
C ASN A 103 28.15 14.17 21.63
N GLY A 104 27.27 14.07 20.62
CA GLY A 104 27.37 14.84 19.37
C GLY A 104 28.73 14.77 18.63
N LEU A 105 29.22 13.57 18.34
CA LEU A 105 30.25 13.32 17.32
C LEU A 105 29.63 12.66 16.09
#